data_AF-A0A1C6K920-F1
#
_entry.id   AF-A0A1C6K920-F1
#
_cell.length_a   1.000
_cell.length_b   1.000
_cell.length_c   1.000
_cell.angle_alpha   90.00
_cell.angle_beta   90.00
_cell.angle_gamma   90.00
#
_symmetry.space_group_name_H-M   'P 1'
#
loop_
_entity.id
_entity.type
_entity.pdbx_description
1 polymer ?
#
loop_
_entity_poly.entity_id
_entity_poly.type
_entity_poly.pdbx_seq_one_letter_code
_entity_poly.pdbx_strand_id
1 'polypeptide(L)'
;MRVRRTLSPLVAITQNNDESFAIEEGLNLLNISSMINSNDVVVITPNWVGAGGPEIGDVVGPNSLKKIIQIIKSCNPKRIVIATASARKDVEKLMIDIGFMDVIKS
;
A
#
# COMPACT_ATOMS: atom_id res chain seq x y z
N MET A 1 -14.01 -11.05 -19.27
CA MET A 1 -13.43 -9.84 -18.64
C MET A 1 -14.36 -9.41 -17.51
N ARG A 2 -13.88 -9.28 -16.26
CA ARG A 2 -14.74 -8.89 -15.13
C ARG A 2 -15.02 -7.39 -15.20
N VAL A 3 -16.29 -7.00 -15.04
CA VAL A 3 -16.68 -5.58 -15.00
C VAL A 3 -16.08 -4.94 -13.76
N ARG A 4 -15.50 -3.73 -13.91
CA ARG A 4 -14.97 -2.96 -12.77
C ARG A 4 -16.13 -2.50 -11.89
N ARG A 5 -15.96 -2.57 -10.57
CA ARG A 5 -16.95 -2.03 -9.62
C ARG A 5 -17.04 -0.51 -9.68
N THR A 6 -15.91 0.14 -9.95
CA THR A 6 -15.81 1.59 -10.13
C THR A 6 -15.53 1.90 -11.59
N LEU A 7 -16.42 2.67 -12.21
CA LEU A 7 -16.35 3.01 -13.64
C LEU A 7 -15.64 4.36 -13.88
N SER A 8 -15.68 5.25 -12.90
CA SER A 8 -14.97 6.54 -12.94
C SER A 8 -13.63 6.47 -12.19
N PRO A 9 -12.59 7.18 -12.65
CA PRO A 9 -11.38 7.37 -11.85
C PRO A 9 -11.72 8.12 -10.55
N LEU A 10 -11.08 7.73 -9.45
CA LEU A 10 -11.13 8.41 -8.17
C LEU A 10 -9.73 8.88 -7.82
N VAL A 11 -9.57 10.15 -7.47
CA VAL A 11 -8.28 10.77 -7.13
C VAL A 11 -8.45 11.57 -5.84
N ALA A 12 -7.54 11.38 -4.90
CA ALA A 12 -7.42 12.20 -3.70
C ALA A 12 -5.98 12.74 -3.63
N ILE A 13 -5.85 14.00 -3.23
CA ILE A 13 -4.57 14.68 -3.02
C ILE A 13 -4.62 15.26 -1.62
N THR A 14 -3.65 14.91 -0.79
CA THR A 14 -3.57 15.31 0.61
C THR A 14 -2.16 15.78 0.94
N GLN A 15 -2.06 16.59 1.99
CA GLN A 15 -0.78 17.07 2.50
C GLN A 15 -0.86 17.11 4.02
N ASN A 16 0.10 16.48 4.69
CA ASN A 16 0.22 16.49 6.13
C ASN A 16 1.70 16.43 6.51
N ASN A 17 2.06 16.96 7.68
CA ASN A 17 3.42 16.86 8.24
C ASN A 17 3.76 15.42 8.65
N ASP A 18 2.75 14.60 8.95
CA ASP A 18 2.88 13.16 9.16
C ASP A 18 2.33 12.40 7.95
N GLU A 19 3.20 11.63 7.30
CA GLU A 19 2.87 10.80 6.14
C GLU A 19 1.68 9.86 6.41
N SER A 20 1.57 9.32 7.62
CA SER A 20 0.52 8.38 8.00
C SER A 20 -0.86 9.04 7.99
N PHE A 21 -0.95 10.30 8.42
CA PHE A 21 -2.19 11.07 8.38
C PHE A 21 -2.54 11.49 6.95
N ALA A 22 -1.55 11.89 6.14
CA ALA A 22 -1.79 12.18 4.72
C ALA A 22 -2.39 10.97 3.99
N ILE A 23 -1.87 9.77 4.24
CA ILE A 23 -2.40 8.51 3.67
C ILE A 23 -3.83 8.26 4.16
N GLU A 24 -4.08 8.37 5.45
CA GLU A 24 -5.40 8.12 6.04
C GLU A 24 -6.46 9.09 5.48
N GLU A 25 -6.16 10.38 5.43
CA GLU A 25 -7.01 11.40 4.81
C GLU A 25 -7.32 11.04 3.35
N GLY A 26 -6.30 10.63 2.57
CA GLY A 26 -6.44 10.28 1.17
C GLY A 26 -7.37 9.08 0.96
N LEU A 27 -7.19 8.01 1.74
CA LEU A 27 -8.04 6.81 1.67
C LEU A 27 -9.48 7.08 2.15
N ASN A 28 -9.66 8.00 3.11
CA ASN A 28 -10.97 8.44 3.56
C ASN A 28 -11.71 9.25 2.48
N LEU A 29 -11.02 10.16 1.78
CA LEU A 29 -11.59 10.91 0.65
C LEU A 29 -12.00 9.98 -0.51
N LEU A 30 -11.25 8.91 -0.74
CA LEU A 30 -11.59 7.86 -1.70
C LEU A 30 -12.69 6.91 -1.23
N ASN A 31 -13.12 7.03 0.03
CA ASN A 31 -14.14 6.18 0.67
C ASN A 31 -13.81 4.67 0.57
N ILE A 32 -12.53 4.31 0.72
CA ILE A 32 -12.03 2.94 0.51
C ILE A 32 -12.70 1.90 1.41
N SER A 33 -13.06 2.28 2.63
CA SER A 33 -13.74 1.38 3.59
C SER A 33 -15.08 0.86 3.06
N SER A 34 -15.79 1.63 2.24
CA SER A 34 -17.03 1.21 1.60
C SER A 34 -16.81 0.32 0.35
N MET A 35 -15.60 0.33 -0.20
CA MET A 35 -15.27 -0.35 -1.46
C MET A 35 -14.76 -1.78 -1.25
N ILE A 36 -14.31 -2.10 -0.03
CA ILE A 36 -13.72 -3.38 0.36
C ILE A 36 -14.71 -4.13 1.26
N ASN A 37 -14.96 -5.40 0.95
CA ASN A 37 -15.75 -6.30 1.81
C ASN A 37 -15.03 -7.63 2.06
N SER A 38 -15.62 -8.47 2.90
CA SER A 38 -15.05 -9.75 3.35
C SER A 38 -14.89 -10.83 2.29
N ASN A 39 -15.40 -10.62 1.07
CA ASN A 39 -15.14 -11.51 -0.06
C ASN A 39 -13.98 -11.04 -0.93
N ASP A 40 -13.43 -9.85 -0.67
CA ASP A 40 -12.42 -9.23 -1.52
C ASP A 40 -11.01 -9.66 -1.16
N VAL A 41 -10.21 -9.86 -2.21
CA VAL A 41 -8.75 -9.97 -2.11
C VAL A 41 -8.19 -8.61 -2.50
N VAL A 42 -7.47 -7.98 -1.57
CA VAL A 42 -6.83 -6.68 -1.81
C VAL A 42 -5.37 -6.91 -2.16
N VAL A 43 -4.95 -6.38 -3.31
CA VAL A 43 -3.55 -6.43 -3.75
C VAL A 43 -2.93 -5.07 -3.54
N ILE A 44 -1.84 -5.00 -2.78
CA ILE A 44 -1.05 -3.79 -2.57
C ILE A 44 0.22 -3.94 -3.40
N THR A 45 0.42 -3.03 -4.36
CA THR A 45 1.58 -2.99 -5.25
C THR A 45 2.40 -1.73 -4.96
N PRO A 46 3.22 -1.73 -3.91
CA PRO A 46 4.06 -0.59 -3.60
C PRO A 46 5.15 -0.42 -4.68
N ASN A 47 5.46 0.83 -5.04
CA ASN A 47 6.50 1.14 -6.02
C ASN A 47 7.90 0.92 -5.43
N TRP A 48 8.65 -0.04 -5.98
CA TRP A 48 9.97 -0.47 -5.52
C TRP A 48 10.96 -0.53 -6.67
N VAL A 49 11.79 0.50 -6.82
CA VAL A 49 12.81 0.53 -7.88
C VAL A 49 14.24 0.31 -7.35
N GLY A 50 14.49 0.43 -6.04
CA GLY A 50 15.83 0.23 -5.47
C GLY A 50 15.89 0.38 -3.94
N ALA A 51 17.10 0.46 -3.40
CA ALA A 51 17.38 0.62 -1.97
C ALA A 51 17.49 2.11 -1.55
N GLY A 52 16.94 3.03 -2.34
CA GLY A 52 16.84 4.43 -1.94
C GLY A 52 15.91 4.56 -0.72
N GLY A 53 16.10 5.56 0.12
CA GLY A 53 15.13 5.89 1.16
C GLY A 53 13.94 6.68 0.59
N PRO A 54 12.85 6.82 1.36
CA PRO A 54 11.66 7.57 0.93
C PRO A 54 11.95 9.04 0.61
N GLU A 55 13.02 9.62 1.16
CA GLU A 55 13.48 10.99 0.89
C GLU A 55 13.88 11.23 -0.57
N ILE A 56 14.18 10.18 -1.33
CA ILE A 56 14.54 10.27 -2.75
C ILE A 56 13.27 10.33 -3.62
N GLY A 57 12.10 10.00 -3.07
CA GLY A 57 10.81 9.99 -3.79
C GLY A 57 10.61 8.82 -4.75
N ASP A 58 11.61 7.93 -4.84
CA ASP A 58 11.61 6.80 -5.77
C ASP A 58 10.97 5.53 -5.18
N VAL A 59 10.82 5.45 -3.84
CA VAL A 59 10.34 4.24 -3.16
C VAL A 59 9.29 4.52 -2.09
N VAL A 60 8.42 3.54 -1.85
CA VAL A 60 7.51 3.54 -0.70
C VAL A 60 8.29 3.25 0.60
N GLY A 61 8.04 4.01 1.66
CA GLY A 61 8.63 3.76 2.98
C GLY A 61 7.92 2.64 3.77
N PRO A 62 8.59 2.00 4.76
CA PRO A 62 7.99 0.92 5.55
C PRO A 62 6.79 1.38 6.39
N ASN A 63 6.83 2.63 6.90
CA ASN A 63 5.73 3.20 7.68
C ASN A 63 4.49 3.46 6.81
N SER A 64 4.66 3.99 5.59
CA SER A 64 3.61 4.06 4.57
C SER A 64 2.94 2.71 4.34
N LEU A 65 3.73 1.67 4.05
CA LEU A 65 3.18 0.34 3.81
C LEU A 65 2.42 -0.18 5.04
N LYS A 66 2.99 -0.01 6.23
CA LYS A 66 2.37 -0.44 7.49
C LYS A 66 1.02 0.23 7.70
N LYS A 67 0.93 1.55 7.52
CA LYS A 67 -0.31 2.31 7.69
C LYS A 67 -1.38 1.86 6.70
N ILE A 68 -1.02 1.67 5.42
CA ILE A 68 -1.95 1.13 4.41
C ILE A 68 -2.43 -0.26 4.84
N ILE A 69 -1.53 -1.18 5.21
CA ILE A 69 -1.91 -2.53 5.65
C ILE A 69 -2.88 -2.47 6.83
N GLN A 70 -2.64 -1.61 7.83
CA GLN A 70 -3.52 -1.45 8.99
C GLN A 70 -4.93 -0.99 8.59
N ILE A 71 -5.03 0.02 7.72
CA ILE A 71 -6.32 0.53 7.22
C ILE A 71 -7.04 -0.54 6.40
N ILE A 72 -6.33 -1.25 5.52
CA ILE A 72 -6.96 -2.31 4.72
C ILE A 72 -7.39 -3.49 5.61
N LYS A 73 -6.60 -3.88 6.62
CA LYS A 73 -6.97 -4.91 7.60
C LYS A 73 -8.26 -4.52 8.36
N SER A 74 -8.46 -3.24 8.71
CA SER A 74 -9.68 -2.79 9.40
C SER A 74 -10.94 -2.89 8.54
N CYS A 75 -10.80 -2.94 7.21
CA CYS A 75 -11.90 -3.18 6.27
C CYS A 75 -12.31 -4.67 6.17
N ASN A 76 -11.64 -5.57 6.91
CA ASN A 76 -11.90 -7.01 6.96
C ASN A 76 -11.97 -7.72 5.57
N PRO A 77 -10.97 -7.57 4.69
CA PRO A 77 -10.93 -8.30 3.42
C PRO A 77 -10.69 -9.79 3.63
N LYS A 78 -11.04 -10.61 2.64
CA LYS A 78 -10.74 -12.05 2.64
C LYS A 78 -9.25 -12.34 2.78
N ARG A 79 -8.43 -11.55 2.07
CA ARG A 79 -6.97 -11.70 2.02
C ARG A 79 -6.33 -10.41 1.56
N ILE A 80 -5.17 -10.10 2.12
CA ILE A 80 -4.26 -9.07 1.61
C ILE A 80 -3.08 -9.76 0.94
N VAL A 81 -2.73 -9.33 -0.27
CA VAL A 81 -1.55 -9.79 -1.02
C VAL A 81 -0.65 -8.60 -1.25
N ILE A 82 0.59 -8.68 -0.77
CA ILE A 82 1.63 -7.72 -1.12
C ILE A 82 2.30 -8.26 -2.38
N ALA A 83 2.02 -7.64 -3.51
CA ALA A 83 2.49 -8.09 -4.81
C ALA A 83 3.57 -7.13 -5.31
N THR A 84 4.80 -7.61 -5.31
CA THR A 84 5.95 -6.77 -5.54
C THR A 84 6.87 -7.36 -6.58
N ALA A 85 7.50 -6.46 -7.32
CA ALA A 85 8.54 -6.80 -8.27
C ALA A 85 9.71 -5.87 -7.98
N SER A 86 10.92 -6.37 -8.15
CA SER A 86 12.11 -5.53 -8.12
C SER A 86 12.83 -5.63 -9.45
N ALA A 87 13.45 -4.54 -9.89
CA ALA A 87 14.38 -4.56 -11.02
C ALA A 87 15.69 -5.32 -10.69
N ARG A 88 15.88 -5.74 -9.43
CA ARG A 88 17.01 -6.55 -8.95
C ARG A 88 16.66 -8.04 -8.97
N LYS A 89 17.68 -8.90 -8.99
CA LYS A 89 17.50 -10.36 -8.98
C LYS A 89 17.10 -10.93 -7.61
N ASP A 90 17.40 -10.22 -6.51
CA ASP A 90 17.17 -10.70 -5.15
C ASP A 90 16.16 -9.81 -4.41
N VAL A 91 14.89 -10.16 -4.55
CA VAL A 91 13.75 -9.44 -3.97
C VAL A 91 13.69 -9.59 -2.45
N GLU A 92 14.03 -10.78 -1.93
CA GLU A 92 13.94 -11.08 -0.50
C GLU A 92 14.95 -10.26 0.30
N LYS A 93 16.21 -10.21 -0.16
CA LYS A 93 17.22 -9.37 0.48
C LYS A 93 16.81 -7.90 0.50
N LEU A 94 16.29 -7.39 -0.62
CA LEU A 94 15.82 -6.01 -0.69
C LEU A 94 14.72 -5.76 0.34
N MET A 95 13.76 -6.67 0.50
CA MET A 95 12.67 -6.54 1.49
C MET A 95 13.16 -6.52 2.94
N ILE A 96 14.24 -7.23 3.24
CA ILE A 96 14.89 -7.20 4.55
C ILE A 96 15.60 -5.86 4.74
N ASP A 97 16.43 -5.45 3.78
CA ASP A 97 17.26 -4.24 3.87
C ASP A 97 16.42 -2.96 4.08
N ILE A 98 15.22 -2.89 3.49
CA ILE A 98 14.31 -1.74 3.62
C ILE A 98 13.32 -1.85 4.80
N GLY A 99 13.36 -2.93 5.58
CA GLY A 99 12.49 -3.13 6.76
C GLY A 99 11.06 -3.58 6.45
N PHE A 100 10.76 -3.99 5.22
CA PHE A 100 9.42 -4.39 4.81
C PHE A 100 9.06 -5.79 5.29
N MET A 101 10.05 -6.66 5.38
CA MET A 101 9.84 -8.02 5.92
C MET A 101 9.27 -7.96 7.34
N ASP A 102 9.71 -7.00 8.16
CA ASP A 102 9.21 -6.81 9.52
C ASP A 102 7.77 -6.30 9.54
N VAL A 103 7.43 -5.37 8.63
CA VAL A 103 6.06 -4.86 8.48
C VAL A 103 5.09 -5.96 8.06
N ILE A 104 5.49 -6.84 7.15
CA ILE A 104 4.63 -7.91 6.61
C ILE A 104 4.43 -9.04 7.64
N LYS A 105 5.45 -9.32 8.46
CA LYS A 105 5.39 -10.34 9.51
C LYS A 105 4.66 -9.88 10.79
N SER A 106 4.42 -8.58 10.95
CA SER A 106 3.66 -7.99 12.07
C SER A 106 2.14 -8.06 11.94
#